data_AF-A0A952KVX3-F1
#
_entry.id   AF-A0A952KVX3-F1
#
_cell.length_a   1.000
_cell.length_b   1.000
_cell.length_c   1.000
_cell.angle_alpha   90.00
_cell.angle_beta   90.00
_cell.angle_gamma   90.00
#
_symmetry.space_group_name_H-M   'P 1'
#
loop_
_entity.id
_entity.type
_entity.pdbx_description
1 polymer ?
#
loop_
_entity_poly.entity_id
_entity_poly.type
_entity_poly.pdbx_seq_one_letter_code
_entity_poly.pdbx_strand_id
1 'polypeptide(L)'
;MNGVIDWFRDGDHWHGPTGVPVLFGQHVLLTAVSIVIAAAIGLPFAVWFGHHHRGDVLAVNLTNIGRAIPIIALLSLLSLGVFGTEDFGPFGRSGIATL
;
A
#
# COMPACT_ATOMS: atom_id res chain seq x y z
N MET A 1 -21.88 -3.66 -25.95
CA MET A 1 -21.01 -4.71 -25.38
C MET A 1 -19.57 -4.68 -25.94
N ASN A 2 -19.18 -3.73 -26.81
CA ASN A 2 -17.82 -3.66 -27.39
C ASN A 2 -16.84 -2.73 -26.65
N GLY A 3 -17.31 -1.92 -25.70
CA GLY A 3 -16.49 -0.86 -25.08
C GLY A 3 -15.22 -1.34 -24.36
N VAL A 4 -15.19 -2.58 -23.85
CA VAL A 4 -13.98 -3.15 -23.25
C VAL A 4 -12.91 -3.43 -24.31
N ILE A 5 -13.32 -3.95 -25.47
CA ILE A 5 -12.40 -4.24 -26.58
C ILE A 5 -11.88 -2.93 -27.17
N ASP A 6 -12.75 -1.92 -27.29
CA ASP A 6 -12.36 -0.60 -27.77
C ASP A 6 -11.40 0.10 -26.78
N TRP A 7 -11.63 -0.03 -25.46
CA TRP A 7 -10.72 0.47 -24.43
C TRP A 7 -9.30 -0.12 -24.54
N PHE A 8 -9.19 -1.44 -24.73
CA PHE A 8 -7.89 -2.09 -24.88
C PHE A 8 -7.17 -1.74 -26.20
N ARG A 9 -7.93 -1.35 -27.22
CA ARG A 9 -7.38 -0.94 -28.53
C ARG A 9 -6.99 0.53 -28.57
N ASP A 10 -7.43 1.32 -27.60
CA ASP A 10 -7.07 2.73 -27.49
C ASP A 10 -5.61 2.87 -27.04
N GLY A 11 -4.78 3.46 -27.90
CA GLY A 11 -3.35 3.64 -27.67
C GLY A 11 -3.04 4.60 -26.52
N ASP A 12 -3.98 5.49 -26.18
CA ASP A 12 -3.82 6.48 -25.11
C ASP A 12 -3.81 5.82 -23.72
N HIS A 13 -4.41 4.64 -23.54
CA HIS A 13 -4.36 3.91 -22.27
C HIS A 13 -3.01 3.22 -22.03
N TRP A 14 -2.22 3.01 -23.08
CA TRP A 14 -0.95 2.28 -22.99
C TRP A 14 0.27 3.20 -22.87
N HIS A 15 0.12 4.47 -23.25
CA HIS A 15 1.21 5.43 -23.31
C HIS A 15 0.93 6.66 -22.44
N GLY A 16 1.98 7.44 -22.18
CA GLY A 16 1.89 8.67 -21.41
C GLY A 16 1.90 8.47 -19.88
N PRO A 17 1.85 9.57 -19.12
CA PRO A 17 2.08 9.57 -17.67
C PRO A 17 1.03 8.80 -16.85
N THR A 18 -0.15 8.57 -17.42
CA THR A 18 -1.26 7.84 -16.80
C THR A 18 -1.56 6.53 -17.51
N GLY A 19 -0.63 6.05 -18.35
CA GLY A 19 -0.79 4.77 -19.03
C GLY A 19 -0.73 3.59 -18.06
N VAL A 20 -1.38 2.48 -18.44
CA VAL A 20 -1.45 1.24 -17.65
C VAL A 20 -0.07 0.74 -17.20
N PRO A 21 0.97 0.67 -18.06
CA PRO A 21 2.28 0.16 -17.64
C PRO A 21 2.95 1.04 -16.58
N VAL A 22 2.75 2.36 -16.66
CA VAL A 22 3.33 3.33 -15.71
C VAL A 22 2.67 3.19 -14.35
N LEU A 23 1.33 3.18 -14.31
CA LEU A 23 0.56 3.00 -13.09
C LEU A 23 0.82 1.62 -12.45
N PHE A 24 0.95 0.58 -13.27
CA PHE A 24 1.30 -0.76 -12.81
C PHE A 24 2.69 -0.77 -12.16
N GLY A 25 3.68 -0.16 -12.79
CA GLY A 25 5.03 -0.02 -12.22
C GLY A 25 5.02 0.72 -10.87
N GLN A 26 4.27 1.81 -10.77
CA GLN A 26 4.09 2.54 -9.51
C GLN A 26 3.46 1.66 -8.43
N HIS A 27 2.41 0.89 -8.78
CA HIS A 27 1.74 0.00 -7.83
C HIS A 27 2.65 -1.14 -7.34
N VAL A 28 3.45 -1.72 -8.24
CA VAL A 28 4.43 -2.76 -7.89
C VAL A 28 5.51 -2.19 -6.97
N LEU A 29 6.06 -1.02 -7.31
CA LEU A 29 7.08 -0.35 -6.52
C LEU A 29 6.55 0.00 -5.12
N LEU A 30 5.33 0.54 -5.05
CA LEU A 30 4.64 0.82 -3.79
C LEU A 30 4.51 -0.46 -2.93
N THR A 31 3.92 -1.51 -3.51
CA THR A 31 3.67 -2.78 -2.81
C THR A 31 4.96 -3.42 -2.32
N ALA A 32 6.00 -3.43 -3.17
CA ALA A 32 7.30 -3.99 -2.81
C ALA A 32 7.93 -3.25 -1.62
N VAL A 33 7.90 -1.91 -1.63
CA VAL A 33 8.45 -1.11 -0.53
C VAL A 33 7.65 -1.30 0.75
N SER A 34 6.31 -1.29 0.70
CA SER A 34 5.47 -1.57 1.88
C SER A 34 5.76 -2.94 2.47
N ILE A 35 5.90 -3.99 1.64
CA ILE A 35 6.25 -5.34 2.11
C ILE A 35 7.62 -5.36 2.78
N VAL A 36 8.62 -4.71 2.18
CA VAL A 36 9.98 -4.66 2.76
C VAL A 36 9.97 -3.97 4.12
N ILE A 37 9.26 -2.84 4.26
CA ILE A 37 9.13 -2.13 5.54
C ILE A 37 8.39 -2.98 6.57
N ALA A 38 7.25 -3.57 6.17
CA ALA A 38 6.46 -4.43 7.04
C ALA A 38 7.24 -5.67 7.50
N ALA A 39 8.04 -6.27 6.62
CA ALA A 39 8.90 -7.40 6.97
C ALA A 39 10.06 -6.96 7.87
N ALA A 40 10.72 -5.84 7.55
CA ALA A 40 11.84 -5.31 8.32
C ALA A 40 11.48 -4.96 9.76
N ILE A 41 10.23 -4.54 10.01
CA ILE A 41 9.73 -4.24 11.36
C ILE A 41 9.03 -5.45 11.97
N GLY A 42 8.12 -6.07 11.23
CA GLY A 42 7.26 -7.15 11.71
C GLY A 42 8.01 -8.44 12.03
N LEU A 43 8.99 -8.84 11.22
CA LEU A 43 9.73 -10.09 11.45
C LEU A 43 10.58 -10.03 12.72
N PRO A 44 11.37 -8.97 13.00
CA PRO A 44 12.09 -8.87 14.27
C PRO A 44 11.16 -8.93 15.50
N PHE A 45 10.04 -8.21 15.47
CA PHE A 45 9.06 -8.26 16.56
C PHE A 45 8.46 -9.66 16.71
N ALA A 46 8.04 -10.29 15.61
CA ALA A 46 7.48 -11.63 15.63
C ALA A 46 8.44 -12.68 16.20
N VAL A 47 9.73 -12.63 15.80
CA VAL A 47 10.77 -13.54 16.31
C VAL A 47 11.03 -13.28 17.79
N TRP A 48 11.14 -12.03 18.22
CA TRP A 48 11.41 -11.67 19.61
C TRP A 48 10.30 -12.12 20.57
N PHE A 49 9.03 -11.84 20.22
CA PHE A 49 7.87 -12.26 21.02
C PHE A 49 7.64 -13.77 20.95
N GLY A 50 7.87 -14.38 19.78
CA GLY A 50 7.75 -15.82 19.57
C GLY A 50 8.71 -16.64 20.44
N HIS A 51 9.94 -16.16 20.65
CA HIS A 51 10.91 -16.85 21.51
C HIS A 51 10.62 -16.72 23.01
N HIS A 52 9.97 -15.64 23.45
CA HIS A 52 9.67 -15.44 24.86
C HIS A 52 8.41 -16.16 25.34
N HIS A 53 7.58 -16.72 24.42
CA HIS A 53 6.24 -17.27 24.71
C HIS A 53 5.38 -16.34 25.60
N ARG A 54 5.69 -15.04 25.58
CA ARG A 54 5.11 -14.01 26.43
C ARG A 54 4.76 -12.85 25.52
N GLY A 55 3.46 -12.69 25.25
CA GLY A 55 2.97 -11.66 24.35
C GLY A 55 1.92 -12.14 23.35
N ASP A 56 1.60 -13.44 23.30
CA ASP A 56 0.60 -13.99 22.36
C ASP A 56 -0.72 -13.22 22.39
N VAL A 57 -1.23 -12.90 23.59
CA VAL A 57 -2.47 -12.13 23.75
C VAL A 57 -2.33 -10.71 23.18
N LEU A 58 -1.20 -10.04 23.41
CA LEU A 58 -0.94 -8.69 22.89
C LEU A 58 -0.77 -8.69 21.36
N ALA A 59 -0.01 -9.65 20.82
CA ALA A 59 0.22 -9.80 19.40
C ALA A 59 -1.07 -10.11 18.63
N VAL A 60 -1.91 -11.00 19.17
CA VAL A 60 -3.22 -11.35 18.58
C VAL A 60 -4.17 -10.16 18.63
N ASN A 61 -4.30 -9.47 19.77
CA ASN A 61 -5.19 -8.32 19.88
C ASN A 61 -4.74 -7.17 18.97
N LEU A 62 -3.43 -6.88 18.90
CA LEU A 62 -2.91 -5.84 18.02
C LEU A 62 -3.16 -6.17 16.53
N THR A 63 -2.94 -7.43 16.15
CA THR A 63 -3.20 -7.90 14.78
C THR A 63 -4.69 -7.84 14.45
N ASN A 64 -5.56 -8.23 15.39
CA ASN A 64 -7.00 -8.17 15.22
C ASN A 64 -7.48 -6.72 15.06
N ILE A 65 -6.96 -5.79 15.86
CA ILE A 65 -7.25 -4.36 15.70
C ILE A 65 -6.80 -3.88 14.32
N GLY A 66 -5.53 -4.13 13.94
CA GLY A 66 -4.99 -3.69 12.66
C GLY A 66 -5.79 -4.21 11.46
N ARG A 67 -6.24 -5.47 11.51
CA ARG A 67 -7.07 -6.08 10.47
C ARG A 67 -8.54 -5.64 10.51
N ALA A 68 -9.03 -5.19 11.66
CA ALA A 68 -10.39 -4.69 11.81
C ALA A 68 -10.57 -3.27 11.26
N ILE A 69 -9.47 -2.51 11.13
CA ILE A 69 -9.55 -1.15 10.61
C ILE A 69 -9.80 -1.19 9.09
N PRO A 70 -10.88 -0.54 8.59
CA PRO A 70 -11.15 -0.47 7.17
C PRO A 70 -10.14 0.43 6.45
N ILE A 71 -9.51 -0.10 5.39
CA ILE A 71 -8.46 0.61 4.65
C ILE A 71 -8.93 1.94 4.08
N ILE A 72 -10.19 2.04 3.64
CA ILE A 72 -10.74 3.30 3.11
C ILE A 72 -10.74 4.40 4.18
N ALA A 73 -11.04 4.08 5.44
CA ALA A 73 -11.00 5.04 6.54
C ALA A 73 -9.58 5.48 6.88
N LEU A 74 -8.63 4.53 6.88
CA LEU A 74 -7.20 4.82 7.03
C LEU A 74 -6.68 5.75 5.93
N LEU A 75 -6.93 5.41 4.67
CA LEU A 75 -6.50 6.22 3.53
C LEU A 75 -7.09 7.62 3.59
N SER A 76 -8.37 7.74 3.98
CA SER A 76 -9.03 9.05 4.12
C SER A 76 -8.40 9.88 5.25
N LEU A 77 -8.12 9.27 6.40
CA LEU A 77 -7.48 9.94 7.53
C LEU A 77 -6.04 10.37 7.21
N LEU A 78 -5.25 9.50 6.58
CA LEU A 78 -3.86 9.78 6.22
C LEU A 78 -3.78 10.84 5.10
N SER A 79 -4.68 10.79 4.13
CA SER A 79 -4.74 11.75 3.03
C SER A 79 -5.21 13.14 3.46
N LEU A 80 -6.07 13.23 4.48
CA LEU A 80 -6.52 14.52 5.04
C LEU A 80 -5.60 15.02 6.17
N GLY A 81 -4.73 14.15 6.69
CA GLY A 81 -3.81 14.42 7.78
C GLY A 81 -2.43 14.90 7.31
N VAL A 82 -1.43 14.68 8.16
CA VAL A 82 -0.04 15.19 8.01
C VAL A 82 0.69 14.69 6.75
N PHE A 83 0.22 13.60 6.13
CA PHE A 83 0.90 12.94 5.01
C PHE A 83 0.32 13.30 3.62
N GLY A 84 -0.68 14.19 3.54
CA GLY A 84 -1.47 14.42 2.34
C GLY A 84 -0.86 15.36 1.29
N THR A 85 -0.76 14.85 0.06
CA THR A 85 -0.78 15.58 -1.24
C THR A 85 0.50 16.23 -1.78
N GLU A 86 1.68 15.90 -1.28
CA GLU A 86 2.92 16.28 -1.97
C GLU A 86 3.42 15.10 -2.81
N ASP A 87 3.83 15.35 -4.07
CA ASP A 87 4.47 14.38 -4.98
C ASP A 87 5.80 13.91 -4.34
N PHE A 88 5.72 12.97 -3.39
CA PHE A 88 6.87 12.45 -2.66
C PHE A 88 7.46 11.24 -3.38
N GLY A 89 8.52 11.49 -4.15
CA GLY A 89 9.41 10.45 -4.67
C GLY A 89 8.79 9.59 -5.80
N PRO A 90 9.29 8.36 -6.02
CA PRO A 90 8.92 7.53 -7.17
C PRO A 90 7.49 6.96 -7.12
N PHE A 91 6.70 7.28 -6.07
CA PHE A 91 5.39 6.68 -5.78
C PHE A 91 4.19 7.40 -6.42
N GLY A 92 4.42 8.46 -7.20
CA GLY A 92 3.37 9.20 -7.90
C GLY A 92 2.57 10.16 -6.99
N ARG A 93 1.38 10.56 -7.46
CA ARG A 93 0.61 11.72 -6.96
C ARG A 93 0.13 11.64 -5.51
N SER A 94 0.16 10.46 -4.91
CA SER A 94 -0.27 10.23 -3.53
C SER A 94 0.91 10.11 -2.56
N GLY A 95 2.16 10.17 -3.03
CA GLY A 95 3.35 10.15 -2.20
C GLY A 95 3.42 8.98 -1.21
N ILE A 96 4.12 9.19 -0.08
CA ILE A 96 4.29 8.19 0.99
C ILE A 96 3.01 7.88 1.77
N ALA A 97 1.91 8.60 1.57
CA ALA A 97 0.63 8.33 2.24
C ALA A 97 0.04 6.96 1.86
N THR A 98 0.59 6.34 0.82
CA THR A 98 0.19 5.02 0.33
C THR A 98 1.06 3.87 0.82
N LEU A 99 2.16 4.15 1.54
CA LEU A 99 3.04 3.14 2.14
C LEU A 99 2.52 2.67 3.50
#